data_AF-R0ICC7-F1
#
_entry.id   AF-R0ICC7-F1
#
_cell.length_a   1.000
_cell.length_b   1.000
_cell.length_c   1.000
_cell.angle_alpha   90.00
_cell.angle_beta   90.00
_cell.angle_gamma   90.00
#
_symmetry.space_group_name_H-M   'P 1'
#
loop_
_entity.id
_entity.type
_entity.pdbx_description
1 polymer ?
#
loop_
_entity_poly.entity_id
_entity_poly.type
_entity_poly.pdbx_seq_one_letter_code
_entity_poly.pdbx_strand_id
1 'polypeptide(L)'
;MLPLAEVVLLGIGVPYAKSLMKAADTAAEKVPALKEQFKQCEDAYFSILMDFKVAAKDLKSSPTSANYETIVCLDQTTRVDYWIGKNKDSTSKSLMELNMHMEKVIHLAIGATEAVGG
;
A
#
# COMPACT_ATOMS: atom_id res chain seq x y z
N MET A 1 -21.27 -14.48 2.52
CA MET A 1 -20.76 -13.32 3.25
C MET A 1 -19.27 -13.27 2.98
N LEU A 2 -18.75 -12.14 2.47
CA LEU A 2 -17.30 -11.96 2.33
C LEU A 2 -16.73 -11.77 3.74
N PRO A 3 -15.66 -12.49 4.14
CA PRO A 3 -15.01 -12.23 5.42
C PRO A 3 -14.50 -10.78 5.45
N LEU A 4 -14.49 -10.17 6.64
CA LEU A 4 -14.02 -8.79 6.84
C LEU A 4 -12.66 -8.54 6.17
N ALA A 5 -11.75 -9.52 6.24
CA ALA A 5 -10.44 -9.47 5.60
C ALA A 5 -10.50 -9.24 4.08
N GLU A 6 -11.41 -9.92 3.37
CA GLU A 6 -11.57 -9.74 1.92
C GLU A 6 -12.11 -8.34 1.60
N VAL A 7 -13.00 -7.80 2.44
CA VAL A 7 -13.51 -6.42 2.32
C VAL A 7 -12.39 -5.40 2.54
N VAL A 8 -11.54 -5.60 3.55
CA VAL A 8 -10.42 -4.70 3.81
C VAL A 8 -9.40 -4.75 2.66
N LEU A 9 -8.97 -5.93 2.25
CA LEU A 9 -7.98 -6.11 1.19
C LEU A 9 -8.47 -5.58 -0.17
N LEU A 10 -9.64 -6.03 -0.62
CA LEU A 10 -10.14 -5.73 -1.97
C LEU A 10 -11.00 -4.48 -2.05
N GLY A 11 -11.74 -4.17 -0.99
CA GLY A 11 -12.68 -3.05 -0.94
C GLY A 11 -12.05 -1.74 -0.50
N ILE A 12 -11.00 -1.78 0.32
CA ILE A 12 -10.32 -0.59 0.85
C ILE A 12 -8.88 -0.51 0.32
N GLY A 13 -8.08 -1.56 0.57
CA GLY A 13 -6.66 -1.62 0.27
C GLY A 13 -6.35 -1.41 -1.20
N VAL A 14 -6.89 -2.28 -2.07
CA VAL A 14 -6.63 -2.21 -3.52
C VAL A 14 -7.04 -0.87 -4.15
N PRO A 15 -8.26 -0.32 -3.91
CA PRO A 15 -8.62 0.99 -4.43
C PRO A 15 -7.73 2.12 -3.92
N TYR A 16 -7.35 2.07 -2.64
CA TYR A 16 -6.50 3.09 -2.04
C TYR A 16 -5.07 3.06 -2.61
N ALA A 17 -4.47 1.87 -2.74
CA ALA A 17 -3.18 1.68 -3.41
C ALA A 17 -3.19 2.19 -4.87
N LYS A 18 -4.26 1.91 -5.65
CA LYS A 18 -4.44 2.49 -7.00
C LYS A 18 -4.48 4.01 -6.99
N SER A 19 -5.12 4.61 -5.98
CA SER A 19 -5.19 6.07 -5.88
C SER A 19 -3.82 6.69 -5.59
N LEU A 20 -3.01 6.01 -4.78
CA LEU A 20 -1.64 6.40 -4.45
C LEU A 20 -0.70 6.28 -5.65
N MET A 21 -0.83 5.23 -6.47
CA MET A 21 -0.10 5.14 -7.74
C MET A 21 -0.33 6.38 -8.62
N LYS A 22 -1.59 6.77 -8.81
CA LYS A 22 -1.94 7.98 -9.59
C LYS A 22 -1.42 9.26 -8.94
N ALA A 23 -1.43 9.34 -7.61
CA ALA A 23 -0.88 10.48 -6.88
C ALA A 23 0.64 10.59 -7.07
N ALA A 24 1.35 9.46 -7.09
CA ALA A 24 2.78 9.40 -7.35
C ALA A 24 3.13 9.80 -8.79
N ASP A 25 2.39 9.29 -9.79
CA ASP A 25 2.54 9.70 -11.19
C ASP A 25 2.29 11.22 -11.37
N THR A 26 1.20 11.74 -10.77
CA THR A 26 0.93 13.19 -10.77
C THR A 26 2.03 13.99 -10.07
N ALA A 27 2.64 13.44 -9.01
CA ALA A 27 3.75 14.09 -8.31
C ALA A 27 5.01 14.15 -9.16
N ALA A 28 5.30 13.08 -9.92
CA ALA A 28 6.40 13.02 -10.89
C ALA A 28 6.28 14.10 -11.98
N GLU A 29 5.07 14.47 -12.39
CA GLU A 29 4.84 15.59 -13.31
C GLU A 29 5.05 16.96 -12.65
N LYS A 30 4.58 17.12 -11.42
CA LYS A 30 4.64 18.40 -10.68
C LYS A 30 6.03 18.80 -10.23
N VAL A 31 6.89 17.82 -9.90
CA VAL A 31 8.26 18.08 -9.43
C VAL A 31 9.24 17.24 -10.24
N PRO A 32 9.59 17.68 -11.46
CA PRO A 32 10.44 16.91 -12.38
C PRO A 32 11.80 16.52 -11.80
N ALA A 33 12.35 17.32 -10.87
CA ALA A 33 13.62 17.03 -10.19
C ALA A 33 13.57 15.77 -9.32
N LEU A 34 12.38 15.31 -8.93
CA LEU A 34 12.16 14.12 -8.10
C LEU A 34 11.40 13.01 -8.84
N LYS A 35 11.34 13.10 -10.18
CA LYS A 35 10.55 12.20 -11.03
C LYS A 35 10.87 10.73 -10.79
N GLU A 36 12.15 10.39 -10.63
CA GLU A 36 12.57 9.01 -10.42
C GLU A 36 12.13 8.47 -9.06
N GLN A 37 12.26 9.28 -8.01
CA GLN A 37 11.79 8.92 -6.66
C GLN A 37 10.28 8.70 -6.65
N PHE A 38 9.51 9.55 -7.33
CA PHE A 38 8.06 9.37 -7.40
C PHE A 38 7.63 8.15 -8.21
N LYS A 39 8.37 7.78 -9.27
CA LYS A 39 8.16 6.50 -9.97
C LYS A 39 8.43 5.29 -9.07
N GLN A 40 9.48 5.35 -8.26
CA GLN A 40 9.76 4.31 -7.27
C GLN A 40 8.63 4.19 -6.23
N CYS A 41 8.02 5.31 -5.82
CA CYS A 41 6.82 5.28 -5.00
C CYS A 41 5.63 4.63 -5.73
N GLU A 42 5.40 4.95 -7.00
CA GLU A 42 4.35 4.32 -7.82
C GLU A 42 4.52 2.79 -7.88
N ASP A 43 5.73 2.31 -8.13
CA ASP A 43 6.05 0.87 -8.17
C ASP A 43 5.83 0.18 -6.82
N ALA A 44 6.16 0.85 -5.71
CA ALA A 44 5.87 0.36 -4.37
C ALA A 44 4.36 0.24 -4.12
N TYR A 45 3.55 1.22 -4.53
CA TYR A 45 2.10 1.14 -4.42
C TYR A 45 1.49 0.08 -5.34
N PHE A 46 2.06 -0.12 -6.53
CA PHE A 46 1.68 -1.22 -7.40
C PHE A 46 1.96 -2.58 -6.75
N SER A 47 3.10 -2.72 -6.06
CA SER A 47 3.46 -3.94 -5.33
C SER A 47 2.44 -4.23 -4.22
N ILE A 48 2.10 -3.24 -3.38
CA ILE A 48 1.06 -3.36 -2.34
C ILE A 48 -0.28 -3.81 -2.94
N LEU A 49 -0.67 -3.20 -4.06
CA LEU A 49 -1.90 -3.57 -4.76
C LEU A 49 -1.91 -5.04 -5.19
N MET A 50 -0.78 -5.53 -5.70
CA MET A 50 -0.65 -6.91 -6.14
C MET A 50 -0.67 -7.87 -4.94
N ASP A 51 0.08 -7.56 -3.89
CA ASP A 51 0.14 -8.38 -2.67
C ASP A 51 -1.23 -8.49 -2.00
N PHE A 52 -2.02 -7.42 -1.94
CA PHE A 52 -3.40 -7.50 -1.44
C PHE A 52 -4.31 -8.39 -2.27
N LYS A 53 -4.12 -8.45 -3.60
CA LYS A 53 -4.89 -9.36 -4.45
C LYS A 53 -4.49 -10.81 -4.24
N VAL A 54 -3.20 -11.07 -4.03
CA VAL A 54 -2.71 -12.41 -3.70
C VAL A 54 -3.24 -12.82 -2.32
N ALA A 55 -3.14 -11.94 -1.32
CA ALA A 55 -3.63 -12.21 0.02
C ALA A 55 -5.12 -12.56 0.04
N ALA A 56 -5.93 -11.82 -0.72
CA ALA A 56 -7.35 -12.11 -0.84
C ALA A 56 -7.65 -13.46 -1.53
N LYS A 57 -6.82 -13.87 -2.50
CA LYS A 57 -6.93 -15.17 -3.15
C LYS A 57 -6.58 -16.31 -2.19
N ASP A 58 -5.51 -16.13 -1.42
CA ASP A 58 -4.96 -17.15 -0.53
C ASP A 58 -5.74 -17.26 0.78
N LEU A 59 -6.55 -16.26 1.12
CA LEU A 59 -7.33 -16.17 2.37
C LEU A 59 -8.17 -17.41 2.70
N LYS A 60 -8.64 -18.15 1.69
CA LYS A 60 -9.46 -19.37 1.89
C LYS A 60 -8.62 -20.64 2.01
N SER A 61 -7.47 -20.69 1.35
CA SER A 61 -6.62 -21.89 1.26
C SER A 61 -5.48 -21.88 2.27
N SER A 62 -4.93 -20.69 2.57
CA SER A 62 -3.85 -20.47 3.51
C SER A 62 -3.96 -19.05 4.11
N PRO A 63 -4.78 -18.86 5.16
CA PRO A 63 -4.85 -17.59 5.87
C PRO A 63 -3.47 -17.07 6.30
N THR A 64 -2.58 -17.96 6.78
CA THR A 64 -1.21 -17.57 7.19
C THR A 64 -0.39 -17.00 6.04
N SER A 65 -0.53 -17.55 4.82
CA SER A 65 0.10 -16.96 3.63
C SER A 65 -0.46 -15.59 3.33
N ALA A 66 -1.79 -15.43 3.40
CA ALA A 66 -2.44 -14.14 3.19
C ALA A 66 -1.99 -13.07 4.20
N ASN A 67 -1.78 -13.45 5.47
CA ASN A 67 -1.20 -12.55 6.48
C ASN A 67 0.20 -12.09 6.11
N TYR A 68 1.06 -13.04 5.76
CA TYR A 68 2.45 -12.77 5.44
C TYR A 68 2.56 -11.82 4.25
N GLU A 69 1.76 -12.04 3.20
CA GLU A 69 1.64 -11.15 2.05
C GLU A 69 1.11 -9.76 2.43
N THR A 70 0.27 -9.67 3.46
CA THR A 70 -0.19 -8.39 3.97
C THR A 70 0.90 -7.68 4.79
N ILE A 71 1.67 -8.41 5.60
CA ILE A 71 2.77 -7.85 6.42
C ILE A 71 3.88 -7.28 5.52
N VAL A 72 4.25 -7.98 4.44
CA VAL A 72 5.34 -7.51 3.55
C VAL A 72 5.00 -6.18 2.86
N CYS A 73 3.73 -5.78 2.80
CA CYS A 73 3.33 -4.46 2.30
C CYS A 73 3.91 -3.29 3.14
N LEU A 74 4.22 -3.51 4.43
CA LEU A 74 4.86 -2.50 5.29
C LEU A 74 6.28 -2.13 4.82
N ASP A 75 6.98 -3.06 4.19
CA ASP A 75 8.30 -2.77 3.60
C ASP A 75 8.16 -1.77 2.44
N GLN A 76 7.07 -1.85 1.69
CA GLN A 76 6.82 -0.92 0.58
C GLN A 76 6.51 0.50 1.08
N THR A 77 5.73 0.64 2.15
CA THR A 77 5.48 1.97 2.75
C THR A 77 6.75 2.55 3.37
N THR A 78 7.62 1.70 3.92
CA THR A 78 8.95 2.09 4.43
C THR A 78 9.87 2.58 3.31
N ARG A 79 9.85 1.92 2.14
CA ARG A 79 10.60 2.36 0.96
C ARG A 79 10.12 3.73 0.46
N VAL A 80 8.82 3.99 0.46
CA VAL A 80 8.28 5.31 0.15
C VAL A 80 8.82 6.38 1.10
N ASP A 81 8.82 6.13 2.41
CA ASP A 81 9.44 7.05 3.40
C ASP A 81 10.91 7.31 3.08
N TYR A 82 11.67 6.27 2.77
CA TYR A 82 13.07 6.39 2.40
C TYR A 82 13.29 7.32 1.18
N TRP A 83 12.47 7.20 0.13
CA TRP A 83 12.67 7.96 -1.11
C TRP A 83 12.24 9.42 -1.03
N ILE A 84 11.16 9.73 -0.31
CA ILE A 84 10.56 11.08 -0.34
C ILE A 84 10.36 11.72 1.05
N GLY A 85 10.54 10.99 2.15
CA GLY A 85 10.24 11.47 3.51
C GLY A 85 11.12 12.63 4.01
N LYS A 86 12.33 12.77 3.44
CA LYS A 86 13.23 13.89 3.77
C LYS A 86 12.94 15.17 2.99
N ASN A 87 12.17 15.06 1.90
CA ASN A 87 11.90 16.18 1.01
C ASN A 87 11.00 17.22 1.69
N LYS A 88 11.20 18.49 1.36
CA LYS A 88 10.52 19.61 2.01
C LYS A 88 9.44 20.25 1.15
N ASP A 89 9.37 19.92 -0.13
CA ASP A 89 8.33 20.40 -1.03
C ASP A 89 6.96 19.87 -0.61
N SER A 90 5.92 20.62 -0.96
CA SER A 90 4.54 20.30 -0.59
C SER A 90 4.06 19.00 -1.25
N THR A 91 4.52 18.68 -2.45
CA THR A 91 4.10 17.48 -3.18
C THR A 91 4.57 16.20 -2.48
N SER A 92 5.85 16.11 -2.10
CA SER A 92 6.37 14.98 -1.32
C SER A 92 5.69 14.87 0.04
N LYS A 93 5.43 15.98 0.74
CA LYS A 93 4.72 15.95 2.03
C LYS A 93 3.29 15.42 1.90
N SER A 94 2.54 15.88 0.92
CA SER A 94 1.18 15.39 0.68
C SER A 94 1.16 13.91 0.32
N LEU A 95 2.11 13.43 -0.49
CA LEU A 95 2.20 12.00 -0.80
C LEU A 95 2.59 11.19 0.44
N MET A 96 3.43 11.73 1.33
CA MET A 96 3.79 11.09 2.60
C MET A 96 2.59 10.95 3.55
N GLU A 97 1.73 11.96 3.65
CA GLU A 97 0.49 11.88 4.43
C GLU A 97 -0.41 10.75 3.92
N LEU A 98 -0.55 10.62 2.59
CA LEU A 98 -1.30 9.52 1.99
C LEU A 98 -0.63 8.16 2.22
N ASN A 99 0.70 8.10 2.22
CA ASN A 99 1.48 6.89 2.55
C ASN A 99 1.22 6.41 3.99
N MET A 100 1.18 7.33 4.96
CA MET A 100 0.84 7.00 6.34
C MET A 100 -0.59 6.44 6.49
N HIS A 101 -1.52 6.89 5.66
CA HIS A 101 -2.86 6.29 5.61
C HIS A 101 -2.83 4.88 5.00
N MET A 102 -1.93 4.60 4.05
CA MET A 102 -1.76 3.25 3.50
C MET A 102 -1.24 2.31 4.57
N GLU A 103 -0.27 2.74 5.37
CA GLU A 103 0.24 1.97 6.51
C GLU A 103 -0.88 1.59 7.50
N LYS A 104 -1.79 2.52 7.82
CA LYS A 104 -2.97 2.23 8.65
C LYS A 104 -3.91 1.21 8.00
N VAL A 105 -4.11 1.29 6.69
CA VAL A 105 -4.92 0.32 5.95
C VAL A 105 -4.25 -1.06 5.93
N ILE A 106 -2.92 -1.12 5.83
CA ILE A 106 -2.15 -2.37 5.93
C ILE A 106 -2.31 -2.96 7.33
N HIS A 107 -2.19 -2.18 8.40
CA HIS A 107 -2.44 -2.68 9.77
C HIS A 107 -3.86 -3.20 9.97
N LEU A 108 -4.86 -2.52 9.40
CA LEU A 108 -6.23 -3.02 9.41
C LEU A 108 -6.36 -4.35 8.66
N ALA A 109 -5.68 -4.48 7.52
CA ALA A 109 -5.68 -5.72 6.75
C ALA A 109 -5.01 -6.86 7.53
N ILE A 110 -3.86 -6.61 8.16
CA ILE A 110 -3.15 -7.59 9.01
C ILE A 110 -4.09 -8.11 10.10
N GLY A 111 -4.68 -7.22 10.91
CA GLY A 111 -5.59 -7.63 11.97
C GLY A 111 -6.84 -8.35 11.45
N ALA A 112 -7.31 -8.00 10.25
CA ALA A 112 -8.45 -8.67 9.64
C ALA A 112 -8.11 -10.08 9.14
N THR A 113 -6.92 -10.31 8.58
CA THR A 113 -6.50 -11.67 8.22
C THR A 113 -6.24 -12.50 9.48
N GLU A 114 -5.59 -11.93 10.51
CA GLU A 114 -5.29 -12.61 11.79
C GLU A 114 -6.56 -13.19 12.41
N ALA A 115 -7.65 -12.41 12.37
CA ALA A 115 -8.96 -12.83 12.91
C ALA A 115 -9.57 -14.05 12.20
N VAL A 116 -9.12 -14.41 10.99
CA VAL A 116 -9.60 -15.59 10.23
C VAL A 116 -8.60 -16.73 10.18
N GLY A 117 -7.57 -16.71 11.03
CA GLY A 117 -6.62 -17.81 11.21
C GLY A 117 -5.28 -17.60 10.50
N GLY A 118 -4.96 -16.37 10.10
CA GLY A 118 -3.63 -16.02 9.62
C GLY A 118 -3.36 -14.55 9.72
#